data_AF-A0A2E4C5T3-F1
#
_entry.id   AF-A0A2E4C5T3-F1
#
_cell.length_a   1.000
_cell.length_b   1.000
_cell.length_c   1.000
_cell.angle_alpha   90.00
_cell.angle_beta   90.00
_cell.angle_gamma   90.00
#
_symmetry.space_group_name_H-M   'P 1'
#
loop_
_entity.id
_entity.type
_entity.pdbx_description
1 polymer ?
#
loop_
_entity_poly.entity_id
_entity_poly.type
_entity_poly.pdbx_seq_one_letter_code
_entity_poly.pdbx_strand_id
1 'polypeptide(L)'
;MAKITEYPRKSFFFLSILILISLISFSVVAQEGKPADSAESPMAVIFLLCFMAPFFILAIFGLLWTILYPILVIWAFLFSSKKLDAMIMDTANREAQTFAQLGKDPLSTLDGGFKQEVSDSGVVMAGAVYGPSHWHLLIGFINNLFGGSVDIFQKVISAGRAESMQRLREKAIKEGWDEVINVRIDTAVMSPATTKKGIRAVEVFVYGTGIKYS
;
A
#
# COMPACT_ATOMS: atom_id res chain seq x y z
N MET A 1 -2.31 1.74 -23.96
CA MET A 1 -1.20 1.59 -24.92
C MET A 1 0.01 2.29 -24.31
N ALA A 2 0.97 1.54 -23.75
CA ALA A 2 2.08 2.09 -22.99
C ALA A 2 3.25 2.46 -23.93
N LYS A 3 3.71 3.71 -23.85
CA LYS A 3 4.82 4.24 -24.64
C LYS A 3 6.12 3.69 -24.04
N ILE A 4 6.72 2.69 -24.69
CA ILE A 4 8.04 2.18 -24.33
C ILE A 4 9.04 3.27 -24.73
N THR A 5 9.62 3.96 -23.75
CA THR A 5 10.76 4.85 -23.96
C THR A 5 11.97 4.00 -24.36
N GLU A 6 12.25 3.94 -25.66
CA GLU A 6 13.49 3.36 -26.16
C GLU A 6 14.67 4.18 -25.65
N TYR A 7 15.46 3.60 -24.75
CA TYR A 7 16.74 4.17 -24.38
C TYR A 7 17.67 4.09 -25.60
N PRO A 8 18.27 5.21 -26.06
CA PRO A 8 19.05 5.22 -27.29
C PRO A 8 20.34 4.43 -27.08
N ARG A 9 20.40 3.25 -27.73
CA ARG A 9 21.55 2.33 -27.82
C ARG A 9 22.88 3.02 -28.21
N LYS A 10 22.80 4.22 -28.82
CA LYS A 10 23.94 5.07 -29.16
C LYS A 10 24.71 5.62 -27.93
N SER A 11 24.03 5.87 -26.81
CA SER A 11 24.67 6.38 -25.58
C SER A 11 25.59 5.33 -24.94
N PHE A 12 25.12 4.07 -24.87
CA PHE A 12 25.93 2.95 -24.37
C PHE A 12 27.16 2.66 -25.25
N PHE A 13 27.03 2.83 -26.56
CA PHE A 13 28.13 2.60 -27.51
C PHE A 13 29.23 3.66 -27.40
N PHE A 14 28.85 4.93 -27.20
CA PHE A 14 29.81 6.00 -26.93
C PHE A 14 30.53 5.81 -25.59
N LEU A 15 29.79 5.40 -24.55
CA LEU A 15 30.35 5.12 -23.23
C LEU A 15 31.36 3.95 -23.30
N SER A 16 31.07 2.89 -24.05
CA SER A 16 32.00 1.75 -24.19
C SER A 16 33.27 2.11 -24.97
N ILE A 17 33.17 2.96 -25.99
CA ILE A 17 34.34 3.46 -26.74
C ILE A 17 35.23 4.30 -25.84
N LEU A 18 34.64 5.16 -25.00
CA LEU A 18 35.39 6.00 -24.06
C LEU A 18 36.13 5.15 -23.01
N ILE A 19 35.47 4.10 -22.49
CA ILE A 19 36.07 3.13 -21.57
C ILE A 19 37.22 2.36 -22.26
N LEU A 20 37.04 1.96 -23.52
CA LEU A 20 38.07 1.22 -24.27
C LEU A 20 39.31 2.09 -24.53
N ILE A 21 39.13 3.36 -24.93
CA ILE A 21 40.23 4.31 -25.11
C ILE A 21 40.96 4.54 -23.78
N SER A 22 40.23 4.66 -22.67
CA SER A 22 40.80 4.80 -21.32
C SER A 22 41.61 3.57 -20.89
N LEU A 23 41.19 2.36 -21.23
CA LEU A 23 41.92 1.12 -20.90
C LEU A 23 43.22 1.01 -21.71
N ILE A 24 43.20 1.42 -22.98
CA ILE A 24 44.39 1.45 -23.83
C ILE A 24 45.41 2.47 -23.30
N SER A 25 44.96 3.65 -22.87
CA SER A 25 45.84 4.66 -22.25
C SER A 25 46.47 4.19 -20.94
N PHE A 26 45.78 3.35 -20.15
CA PHE A 26 46.33 2.77 -18.92
C PHE A 26 47.48 1.79 -19.19
N SER A 27 47.36 0.93 -20.20
CA SER A 27 48.44 0.01 -20.59
C SER A 27 49.69 0.75 -21.08
N VAL A 28 49.51 1.86 -21.80
CA VAL A 28 50.62 2.69 -22.31
C VAL A 28 51.37 3.37 -21.16
N VAL A 29 50.65 3.94 -20.19
CA VAL A 29 51.26 4.57 -19.00
C VAL A 29 51.93 3.53 -18.08
N ALA A 30 51.40 2.31 -17.99
CA ALA A 30 52.00 1.22 -17.21
C ALA A 30 53.27 0.62 -17.86
N GLN A 31 53.49 0.84 -19.17
CA GLN A 31 54.69 0.39 -19.90
C GLN A 31 55.86 1.37 -19.84
N GLU A 32 55.64 2.63 -19.45
CA GLU A 32 56.73 3.56 -19.12
C GLU A 32 57.30 3.19 -17.74
N GLY A 33 58.28 2.27 -17.74
CA GLY A 33 59.03 1.92 -16.54
C GLY A 33 59.67 3.16 -15.91
N LYS A 34 59.37 3.42 -14.63
CA LYS A 34 60.06 4.46 -13.87
C LYS A 34 61.46 3.98 -13.44
N PRO A 35 62.53 4.78 -13.61
CA PRO A 35 63.67 4.67 -12.71
C PRO A 35 63.29 5.24 -11.34
N ALA A 36 63.97 4.75 -10.31
CA ALA A 36 63.83 5.14 -8.91
C ALA A 36 63.94 6.67 -8.73
N ASP A 37 63.20 7.19 -7.75
CA ASP A 37 63.10 8.60 -7.34
C ASP A 37 62.42 9.55 -8.34
N SER A 38 61.09 9.55 -8.36
CA SER A 38 60.33 10.71 -8.83
C SER A 38 58.91 10.70 -8.27
N ALA A 39 58.48 11.85 -7.77
CA ALA A 39 57.12 12.14 -7.34
C ALA A 39 56.08 11.56 -8.31
N GLU A 40 54.94 11.11 -7.79
CA GLU A 40 53.80 10.66 -8.60
C GLU A 40 53.54 11.68 -9.72
N SER A 41 53.60 11.24 -10.98
CA SER A 41 53.42 12.16 -12.10
C SER A 41 52.00 12.74 -12.03
N PRO A 42 51.81 14.05 -12.22
CA PRO A 42 50.50 14.69 -12.06
C PRO A 42 49.43 14.07 -12.95
N MET A 43 49.83 13.48 -14.09
CA MET A 43 48.95 12.73 -14.99
C MET A 43 48.41 11.43 -14.39
N ALA A 44 49.20 10.71 -13.59
CA ALA A 44 48.74 9.50 -12.89
C ALA A 44 47.73 9.84 -11.79
N VAL A 45 47.95 10.94 -11.08
CA VAL A 45 47.04 11.46 -10.04
C VAL A 45 45.71 11.90 -10.65
N ILE A 46 45.75 12.63 -11.78
CA ILE A 46 44.54 13.06 -12.51
C ILE A 46 43.76 11.85 -13.03
N PHE A 47 44.44 10.83 -13.56
CA PHE A 47 43.77 9.60 -14.03
C PHE A 47 43.08 8.84 -12.89
N LEU A 48 43.74 8.69 -11.74
CA LEU A 48 43.19 8.01 -10.57
C LEU A 48 41.98 8.76 -9.98
N LEU A 49 42.06 10.10 -9.91
CA LEU A 49 40.96 10.95 -9.44
C LEU A 49 39.77 11.00 -10.42
N CYS A 50 40.00 11.13 -11.73
CA CYS A 50 38.92 11.29 -12.69
C CYS A 50 38.26 9.97 -13.10
N PHE A 51 39.00 8.86 -13.15
CA PHE A 51 38.49 7.59 -13.65
C PHE A 51 38.19 6.56 -12.56
N MET A 52 39.02 6.43 -11.51
CA MET A 52 38.81 5.41 -10.47
C MET A 52 37.95 5.92 -9.30
N ALA A 53 38.12 7.17 -8.88
CA ALA A 53 37.31 7.75 -7.80
C ALA A 53 35.78 7.66 -8.01
N PRO A 54 35.20 7.91 -9.21
CA PRO A 54 33.75 7.76 -9.38
C PRO A 54 33.27 6.32 -9.17
N PHE A 55 34.07 5.31 -9.53
CA PHE A 55 33.72 3.91 -9.24
C PHE A 55 33.77 3.59 -7.75
N PHE A 56 34.75 4.14 -7.01
CA PHE A 56 34.78 3.98 -5.55
C PHE A 56 33.60 4.68 -4.87
N ILE A 57 33.21 5.88 -5.33
CA ILE A 57 32.03 6.59 -4.82
C ILE A 57 30.75 5.78 -5.11
N LEU A 58 30.60 5.25 -6.32
CA LEU A 58 29.47 4.39 -6.68
C LEU A 58 29.46 3.10 -5.86
N ALA A 59 30.62 2.50 -5.60
CA ALA A 59 30.74 1.29 -4.77
C ALA A 59 30.32 1.57 -3.32
N ILE A 60 30.80 2.67 -2.72
CA ILE A 60 30.41 3.11 -1.37
C ILE A 60 28.92 3.40 -1.32
N PHE A 61 28.38 4.10 -2.32
CA PHE A 61 26.95 4.38 -2.43
C PHE A 61 26.12 3.10 -2.54
N GLY A 62 26.56 2.14 -3.36
CA GLY A 62 25.92 0.82 -3.48
C GLY A 62 25.93 0.03 -2.17
N LEU A 63 27.05 0.07 -1.43
CA LEU A 63 27.19 -0.57 -0.13
C LEU A 63 26.25 0.06 0.91
N LEU A 64 26.18 1.40 0.93
CA LEU A 64 25.25 2.14 1.78
C LEU A 64 23.80 1.79 1.44
N TRP A 65 23.45 1.76 0.15
CA TRP A 65 22.09 1.42 -0.29
C TRP A 65 21.69 -0.01 0.06
N THR A 66 22.65 -0.95 0.01
CA THR A 66 22.44 -2.35 0.37
C THR A 66 22.06 -2.52 1.85
N ILE A 67 22.59 -1.68 2.73
CA ILE A 67 22.26 -1.69 4.17
C ILE A 67 21.02 -0.84 4.45
N LEU A 68 20.90 0.33 3.82
CA LEU A 68 19.81 1.27 4.07
C LEU A 68 18.46 0.74 3.58
N TYR A 69 18.42 0.12 2.40
CA TYR A 69 17.18 -0.38 1.81
C TYR A 69 16.43 -1.40 2.70
N PRO A 70 17.07 -2.48 3.23
CA PRO A 70 16.36 -3.42 4.10
C PRO A 70 15.90 -2.76 5.40
N ILE A 71 16.65 -1.79 5.95
CA ILE A 71 16.22 -1.03 7.12
C ILE A 71 14.95 -0.23 6.82
N LEU A 72 14.89 0.46 5.67
CA LEU A 72 13.70 1.20 5.24
C LEU A 72 12.50 0.28 4.99
N VAL A 73 12.72 -0.92 4.44
CA VAL A 73 11.67 -1.92 4.22
C VAL A 73 11.11 -2.42 5.56
N ILE A 74 11.97 -2.76 6.53
CA ILE A 74 11.55 -3.19 7.87
C ILE A 74 10.81 -2.06 8.58
N TRP A 75 11.31 -0.82 8.47
CA TRP A 75 10.63 0.34 9.01
C TRP A 75 9.24 0.49 8.41
N ALA A 76 9.12 0.54 7.08
CA ALA A 76 7.83 0.72 6.43
C ALA A 76 6.83 -0.42 6.72
N PHE A 77 7.34 -1.66 6.87
CA PHE A 77 6.55 -2.81 7.32
C PHE A 77 5.93 -2.60 8.70
N LEU A 78 6.72 -2.14 9.68
CA LEU A 78 6.25 -1.92 11.06
C LEU A 78 5.25 -0.77 11.18
N PHE A 79 5.41 0.29 10.39
CA PHE A 79 4.55 1.47 10.46
C PHE A 79 3.32 1.40 9.54
N SER A 80 3.20 0.40 8.65
CA SER A 80 2.11 0.31 7.67
C SER A 80 0.71 0.21 8.30
N SER A 81 0.56 -0.54 9.38
CA SER A 81 -0.75 -0.85 9.96
C SER A 81 -1.40 0.33 10.69
N LYS A 82 -0.62 1.36 11.06
CA LYS A 82 -1.09 2.47 11.91
C LYS A 82 -2.33 3.17 11.38
N LYS A 83 -2.42 3.37 10.06
CA LYS A 83 -3.58 4.02 9.44
C LYS A 83 -4.83 3.14 9.54
N LEU A 84 -4.70 1.82 9.36
CA LEU A 84 -5.81 0.89 9.50
C LEU A 84 -6.32 0.86 10.94
N ASP A 85 -5.41 0.84 11.91
CA ASP A 85 -5.75 0.89 13.33
C ASP A 85 -6.48 2.17 13.71
N ALA A 86 -6.01 3.31 13.20
CA ALA A 86 -6.68 4.59 13.40
C ALA A 86 -8.10 4.62 12.81
N MET A 87 -8.31 4.03 11.62
CA MET A 87 -9.66 3.92 11.04
C MET A 87 -10.57 3.03 11.88
N ILE A 88 -10.08 1.87 12.35
CA ILE A 88 -10.86 0.97 13.22
C ILE A 88 -11.26 1.70 14.52
N MET A 89 -10.32 2.42 15.11
CA MET A 89 -10.57 3.19 16.34
C MET A 89 -11.57 4.33 16.09
N ASP A 90 -11.49 5.02 14.96
CA ASP A 90 -12.46 6.05 14.58
C ASP A 90 -13.87 5.48 14.43
N THR A 91 -14.03 4.37 13.71
CA THR A 91 -15.31 3.68 13.56
C THR A 91 -15.86 3.25 14.94
N ALA A 92 -15.02 2.67 15.81
CA ALA A 92 -15.43 2.26 17.15
C ALA A 92 -15.86 3.45 18.04
N ASN A 93 -15.17 4.59 17.93
CA ASN A 93 -15.54 5.82 18.64
C ASN A 93 -16.89 6.36 18.15
N ARG A 94 -17.13 6.37 16.84
CA ARG A 94 -18.41 6.79 16.26
C ARG A 94 -19.55 5.85 16.65
N GLU A 95 -19.30 4.55 16.64
CA GLU A 95 -20.24 3.54 17.11
C GLU A 95 -20.61 3.79 18.58
N ALA A 96 -19.61 3.96 19.46
CA ALA A 96 -19.84 4.27 20.87
C ALA A 96 -20.64 5.57 21.08
N GLN A 97 -20.39 6.62 20.27
CA GLN A 97 -21.16 7.86 20.30
C GLN A 97 -22.62 7.64 19.87
N THR A 98 -22.85 6.85 18.81
CA THR A 98 -24.20 6.49 18.37
C THR A 98 -24.94 5.72 19.46
N PHE A 99 -24.30 4.75 20.10
CA PHE A 99 -24.87 4.01 21.22
C PHE A 99 -25.17 4.88 22.43
N ALA A 100 -24.30 5.84 22.75
CA ALA A 100 -24.54 6.78 23.85
C ALA A 100 -25.73 7.71 23.57
N GLN A 101 -26.01 8.04 22.30
CA GLN A 101 -27.14 8.88 21.91
C GLN A 101 -28.47 8.12 21.89
N LEU A 102 -28.49 6.89 21.36
CA LEU A 102 -29.72 6.13 21.13
C LEU A 102 -30.05 5.15 22.26
N GLY A 103 -29.05 4.73 23.06
CA GLY A 103 -29.20 3.69 24.08
C GLY A 103 -29.43 2.26 23.54
N LYS A 104 -29.58 2.09 22.21
CA LYS A 104 -29.74 0.82 21.50
C LYS A 104 -29.05 0.87 20.12
N ASP A 105 -28.77 -0.30 19.54
CA ASP A 105 -28.36 -0.37 18.13
C ASP A 105 -29.58 -0.13 17.25
N PRO A 106 -29.58 0.86 16.35
CA PRO A 106 -30.67 1.03 15.39
C PRO A 106 -30.69 -0.05 14.30
N LEU A 107 -29.65 -0.90 14.20
CA LEU A 107 -29.59 -1.96 13.20
C LEU A 107 -29.96 -3.30 13.80
N SER A 108 -30.84 -4.02 13.10
CA SER A 108 -31.25 -5.37 13.46
C SER A 108 -31.20 -6.29 12.24
N THR A 109 -30.66 -7.49 12.43
CA THR A 109 -30.70 -8.56 11.42
C THR A 109 -32.04 -9.30 11.43
N LEU A 110 -32.83 -9.13 12.49
CA LEU A 110 -34.14 -9.77 12.62
C LEU A 110 -35.17 -9.00 11.81
N ASP A 111 -36.19 -9.73 11.36
CA ASP A 111 -37.42 -9.12 10.86
C ASP A 111 -38.15 -8.49 12.05
N GLY A 112 -38.67 -7.27 11.90
CA GLY A 112 -39.21 -6.40 12.95
C GLY A 112 -40.54 -6.89 13.54
N GLY A 113 -40.70 -8.20 13.74
CA GLY A 113 -41.91 -8.88 14.23
C GLY A 113 -42.35 -8.49 15.65
N PHE A 114 -41.70 -7.50 16.27
CA PHE A 114 -42.15 -6.84 17.48
C PHE A 114 -43.26 -5.84 17.11
N LYS A 115 -44.48 -6.34 17.09
CA LYS A 115 -45.81 -5.71 16.90
C LYS A 115 -45.96 -4.23 17.30
N GLN A 116 -45.33 -3.32 16.56
CA GLN A 116 -45.62 -1.88 16.61
C GLN A 116 -46.21 -1.48 15.26
N GLU A 117 -47.20 -0.57 15.26
CA GLU A 117 -47.76 -0.06 14.01
C GLU A 117 -46.70 0.77 13.29
N VAL A 118 -46.46 0.43 12.02
CA VAL A 118 -45.48 1.08 11.15
C VAL A 118 -46.15 2.25 10.45
N SER A 119 -45.60 3.46 10.60
CA SER A 119 -46.09 4.65 9.92
C SER A 119 -45.47 4.82 8.53
N ASP A 120 -44.19 4.50 8.37
CA ASP A 120 -43.45 4.62 7.12
C ASP A 120 -42.35 3.56 7.01
N SER A 121 -41.99 3.19 5.78
CA SER A 121 -40.91 2.22 5.51
C SER A 121 -40.14 2.58 4.25
N GLY A 122 -38.82 2.31 4.27
CA GLY A 122 -37.95 2.64 3.15
C GLY A 122 -36.69 1.77 3.12
N VAL A 123 -36.00 1.73 1.99
CA VAL A 123 -34.73 0.99 1.88
C VAL A 123 -33.58 1.91 2.26
N VAL A 124 -32.77 1.49 3.23
CA VAL A 124 -31.58 2.23 3.67
C VAL A 124 -30.35 1.44 3.25
N MET A 125 -29.40 2.10 2.60
CA MET A 125 -28.20 1.47 2.07
C MET A 125 -26.96 2.33 2.28
N ALA A 126 -25.85 1.70 2.63
CA ALA A 126 -24.55 2.33 2.77
C ALA A 126 -23.45 1.39 2.26
N GLY A 127 -22.31 1.93 1.86
CA GLY A 127 -21.19 1.12 1.43
C GLY A 127 -19.85 1.80 1.65
N ALA A 128 -18.80 0.99 1.67
CA ALA A 128 -17.43 1.43 1.71
C ALA A 128 -16.52 0.49 0.92
N VAL A 129 -15.48 1.06 0.33
CA VAL A 129 -14.45 0.30 -0.40
C VAL A 129 -13.20 0.25 0.44
N TYR A 130 -12.76 -0.96 0.77
CA TYR A 130 -11.57 -1.23 1.57
C TYR A 130 -10.58 -2.07 0.79
N GLY A 131 -9.31 -1.70 0.87
CA GLY A 131 -8.23 -2.43 0.20
C GLY A 131 -6.98 -2.51 1.06
N PRO A 132 -6.25 -3.64 1.00
CA PRO A 132 -4.93 -3.73 1.62
C PRO A 132 -3.97 -2.70 0.99
N SER A 133 -3.09 -2.13 1.81
CA SER A 133 -1.99 -1.29 1.34
C SER A 133 -0.93 -2.14 0.60
N HIS A 134 0.01 -1.47 -0.06
CA HIS A 134 1.12 -2.16 -0.73
C HIS A 134 1.93 -3.07 0.21
N TRP A 135 2.11 -2.64 1.46
CA TRP A 135 2.80 -3.42 2.50
C TRP A 135 1.95 -4.59 2.99
N HIS A 136 0.64 -4.43 3.13
CA HIS A 136 -0.25 -5.54 3.48
C HIS A 136 -0.25 -6.62 2.39
N LEU A 137 -0.17 -6.23 1.12
CA LEU A 137 0.00 -7.18 0.01
C LEU A 137 1.34 -7.90 0.07
N LEU A 138 2.43 -7.22 0.47
CA LEU A 138 3.73 -7.85 0.68
C LEU A 138 3.69 -8.87 1.83
N ILE A 139 3.03 -8.53 2.96
CA ILE A 139 2.79 -9.46 4.07
C ILE A 139 2.04 -10.70 3.56
N GLY A 140 0.97 -10.50 2.80
CA GLY A 140 0.21 -11.60 2.22
C GLY A 140 1.04 -12.47 1.28
N PHE A 141 1.94 -11.87 0.49
CA PHE A 141 2.87 -12.61 -0.37
C PHE A 141 3.85 -13.46 0.44
N ILE A 142 4.44 -12.90 1.51
CA ILE A 142 5.35 -13.62 2.41
C ILE A 142 4.61 -14.76 3.12
N ASN A 143 3.42 -14.49 3.68
CA ASN A 143 2.60 -15.52 4.34
C ASN A 143 2.20 -16.63 3.37
N ASN A 144 1.96 -16.33 2.09
CA ASN A 144 1.67 -17.35 1.10
C ASN A 144 2.85 -18.30 0.81
N LEU A 145 4.11 -17.88 1.07
CA LEU A 145 5.29 -18.72 0.92
C LEU A 145 5.44 -19.73 2.07
N PHE A 146 5.08 -19.33 3.29
CA PHE A 146 5.19 -20.18 4.49
C PHE A 146 3.87 -20.89 4.85
N GLY A 147 2.74 -20.42 4.33
CA GLY A 147 1.39 -20.88 4.67
C GLY A 147 0.81 -20.16 5.91
N GLY A 148 -0.44 -20.49 6.25
CA GLY A 148 -1.16 -19.95 7.42
C GLY A 148 -2.25 -18.93 7.09
N SER A 149 -2.91 -18.38 8.12
CA SER A 149 -3.93 -17.33 7.95
C SER A 149 -3.28 -15.99 7.65
N VAL A 150 -3.94 -15.19 6.80
CA VAL A 150 -3.50 -13.81 6.50
C VAL A 150 -4.34 -12.83 7.32
N ASP A 151 -3.97 -12.68 8.59
CA ASP A 151 -4.71 -11.88 9.56
C ASP A 151 -4.87 -10.42 9.12
N ILE A 152 -3.89 -9.87 8.38
CA ILE A 152 -3.96 -8.51 7.88
C ILE A 152 -5.10 -8.32 6.86
N PHE A 153 -5.41 -9.32 6.03
CA PHE A 153 -6.53 -9.24 5.10
C PHE A 153 -7.86 -9.36 5.82
N GLN A 154 -7.96 -10.28 6.78
CA GLN A 154 -9.15 -10.41 7.63
C GLN A 154 -9.44 -9.11 8.38
N LYS A 155 -8.41 -8.46 8.92
CA LYS A 155 -8.50 -7.15 9.59
C LYS A 155 -8.98 -6.03 8.69
N VAL A 156 -8.51 -5.97 7.43
CA VAL A 156 -9.00 -4.97 6.46
C VAL A 156 -10.47 -5.20 6.12
N ILE A 157 -10.88 -6.45 5.93
CA ILE A 157 -12.28 -6.78 5.62
C ILE A 157 -13.21 -6.54 6.82
N SER A 158 -12.78 -6.88 8.03
CA SER A 158 -13.57 -6.61 9.24
C SER A 158 -13.72 -5.10 9.49
N ALA A 159 -12.65 -4.32 9.27
CA ALA A 159 -12.72 -2.86 9.32
C ALA A 159 -13.71 -2.30 8.29
N GLY A 160 -13.70 -2.82 7.06
CA GLY A 160 -14.65 -2.40 6.02
C GLY A 160 -16.10 -2.74 6.33
N ARG A 161 -16.34 -3.91 6.95
CA ARG A 161 -17.67 -4.29 7.45
C ARG A 161 -18.15 -3.38 8.58
N ALA A 162 -17.31 -3.13 9.58
CA ALA A 162 -17.63 -2.25 10.70
C ALA A 162 -17.93 -0.82 10.21
N GLU A 163 -17.09 -0.27 9.32
CA GLU A 163 -17.31 1.07 8.77
C GLU A 163 -18.61 1.16 7.97
N SER A 164 -18.91 0.16 7.15
CA SER A 164 -20.12 0.19 6.32
C SER A 164 -21.39 0.07 7.17
N MET A 165 -21.35 -0.74 8.23
CA MET A 165 -22.42 -0.80 9.23
C MET A 165 -22.59 0.55 9.94
N GLN A 166 -21.49 1.17 10.37
CA GLN A 166 -21.54 2.47 11.02
C GLN A 166 -22.10 3.57 10.10
N ARG A 167 -21.73 3.58 8.82
CA ARG A 167 -22.33 4.49 7.82
C ARG A 167 -23.83 4.23 7.63
N LEU A 168 -24.27 2.99 7.74
CA LEU A 168 -25.70 2.67 7.70
C LEU A 168 -26.42 3.25 8.92
N ARG A 169 -25.83 3.17 10.12
CA ARG A 169 -26.37 3.81 11.34
C ARG A 169 -26.50 5.32 11.17
N GLU A 170 -25.42 5.96 10.74
CA GLU A 170 -25.39 7.42 10.53
C GLU A 170 -26.43 7.85 9.48
N LYS A 171 -26.60 7.06 8.40
CA LYS A 171 -27.61 7.30 7.38
C LYS A 171 -29.03 7.11 7.91
N ALA A 172 -29.27 6.06 8.69
CA ALA A 172 -30.56 5.79 9.31
C ALA A 172 -31.01 6.95 10.21
N ILE A 173 -30.10 7.42 11.07
CA ILE A 173 -30.31 8.56 11.97
C ILE A 173 -30.57 9.84 11.16
N LYS A 174 -29.78 10.09 10.10
CA LYS A 174 -29.92 11.26 9.25
C LYS A 174 -31.27 11.32 8.52
N GLU A 175 -31.79 10.16 8.10
CA GLU A 175 -33.09 10.05 7.44
C GLU A 175 -34.27 9.95 8.44
N GLY A 176 -33.95 9.86 9.74
CA GLY A 176 -34.92 9.84 10.83
C GLY A 176 -35.65 8.50 10.98
N TRP A 177 -35.03 7.39 10.58
CA TRP A 177 -35.57 6.05 10.81
C TRP A 177 -35.36 5.64 12.27
N ASP A 178 -36.38 5.02 12.88
CA ASP A 178 -36.30 4.55 14.27
C ASP A 178 -35.50 3.26 14.41
N GLU A 179 -35.55 2.43 13.37
CA GLU A 179 -34.84 1.15 13.28
C GLU A 179 -34.63 0.76 11.81
N VAL A 180 -33.55 0.03 11.53
CA VAL A 180 -33.32 -0.64 10.25
C VAL A 180 -33.27 -2.13 10.49
N ILE A 181 -34.23 -2.85 9.92
CA ILE A 181 -34.41 -4.30 10.08
C ILE A 181 -33.91 -5.08 8.85
N ASN A 182 -33.77 -6.40 9.00
CA ASN A 182 -33.29 -7.32 7.95
C ASN A 182 -31.99 -6.82 7.29
N VAL A 183 -31.07 -6.30 8.11
CA VAL A 183 -29.80 -5.78 7.63
C VAL A 183 -28.94 -6.91 7.07
N ARG A 184 -28.43 -6.70 5.85
CA ARG A 184 -27.57 -7.64 5.13
C ARG A 184 -26.31 -6.95 4.66
N ILE A 185 -25.23 -7.73 4.57
CA ILE A 185 -23.93 -7.28 4.12
C ILE A 185 -23.55 -8.10 2.89
N ASP A 186 -23.45 -7.43 1.74
CA ASP A 186 -22.91 -8.00 0.52
C ASP A 186 -21.47 -7.51 0.31
N THR A 187 -20.62 -8.39 -0.21
CA THR A 187 -19.21 -8.06 -0.50
C THR A 187 -18.88 -8.39 -1.93
N ALA A 188 -18.36 -7.41 -2.67
CA ALA A 188 -17.94 -7.58 -4.05
C ALA A 188 -16.43 -7.31 -4.19
N VAL A 189 -15.74 -8.18 -4.92
CA VAL A 189 -14.30 -7.99 -5.19
C VAL A 189 -14.13 -6.94 -6.29
N MET A 190 -13.38 -5.88 -5.98
CA MET A 190 -13.00 -4.85 -6.94
C MET A 190 -11.57 -5.10 -7.45
N SER A 191 -11.43 -6.09 -8.33
CA SER A 191 -10.17 -6.33 -9.06
C SER A 191 -10.35 -6.08 -10.56
N PRO A 192 -9.45 -5.34 -11.24
CA PRO A 192 -9.53 -5.13 -12.67
C PRO A 192 -9.51 -6.47 -13.42
N ALA A 193 -10.51 -6.73 -14.27
CA ALA A 193 -10.65 -7.97 -15.03
C ALA A 193 -9.40 -8.35 -15.85
N THR A 194 -8.60 -7.36 -16.24
CA THR A 194 -7.40 -7.54 -17.08
C THR A 194 -6.18 -8.07 -16.31
N THR A 195 -6.14 -7.99 -14.98
CA THR A 195 -4.93 -8.32 -14.22
C THR A 195 -5.15 -9.54 -13.33
N LYS A 196 -4.46 -10.66 -13.62
CA LYS A 196 -4.40 -11.87 -12.76
C LYS A 196 -3.75 -11.62 -11.36
N LYS A 197 -3.51 -10.36 -10.96
CA LYS A 197 -2.80 -9.99 -9.72
C LYS A 197 -3.77 -9.71 -8.59
N GLY A 198 -4.34 -10.77 -8.00
CA GLY A 198 -4.91 -10.79 -6.66
C GLY A 198 -6.09 -9.82 -6.38
N ILE A 199 -6.66 -9.95 -5.19
CA ILE A 199 -7.71 -9.06 -4.69
C ILE A 199 -7.06 -7.76 -4.22
N ARG A 200 -7.42 -6.62 -4.84
CA ARG A 200 -6.84 -5.30 -4.50
C ARG A 200 -7.74 -4.46 -3.60
N ALA A 201 -9.03 -4.62 -3.75
CA ALA A 201 -10.03 -3.96 -2.94
C ALA A 201 -11.30 -4.82 -2.90
N VAL A 202 -12.08 -4.63 -1.86
CA VAL A 202 -13.40 -5.21 -1.67
C VAL A 202 -14.36 -4.08 -1.36
N GLU A 203 -15.44 -4.01 -2.13
CA GLU A 203 -16.59 -3.20 -1.79
C GLU A 203 -17.43 -3.97 -0.79
N VAL A 204 -17.75 -3.32 0.32
CA VAL A 204 -18.70 -3.81 1.30
C VAL A 204 -19.94 -2.94 1.19
N PHE A 205 -21.06 -3.58 0.90
CA PHE A 205 -22.35 -2.95 0.71
C PHE A 205 -23.31 -3.47 1.77
N VAL A 206 -23.97 -2.58 2.49
CA VAL A 206 -24.88 -2.91 3.58
C VAL A 206 -26.24 -2.27 3.29
N TYR A 207 -27.30 -3.06 3.42
CA TYR A 207 -28.65 -2.60 3.16
C TYR A 207 -29.64 -3.25 4.12
N GLY A 208 -30.78 -2.59 4.32
CA GLY A 208 -31.90 -3.08 5.10
C GLY A 208 -33.14 -2.22 4.88
N THR A 209 -34.18 -2.50 5.66
CA THR A 209 -35.44 -1.74 5.62
C THR A 209 -35.52 -0.83 6.83
N GLY A 210 -35.46 0.48 6.60
CA GLY A 210 -35.76 1.49 7.60
C GLY A 210 -37.25 1.50 7.91
N ILE A 211 -37.60 1.55 9.20
CA ILE A 211 -38.96 1.59 9.71
C ILE A 211 -39.11 2.82 10.60
N LYS A 212 -40.23 3.53 10.43
CA LYS A 212 -40.72 4.50 11.40
C LYS A 212 -41.94 3.92 12.09
N TYR A 213 -41.92 3.96 13.41
CA TYR A 213 -43.07 3.56 14.20
C TYR A 213 -44.07 4.73 14.28
N SER A 214 -45.35 4.41 14.51
CA SER A 214 -46.40 5.41 14.72
C SER A 214 -46.55 5.82 16.19
#